data_AF-B9D509-F1
#
_entry.id   AF-B9D509-F1
#
_cell.length_a   1.000
_cell.length_b   1.000
_cell.length_c   1.000
_cell.angle_alpha   90.00
_cell.angle_beta   90.00
_cell.angle_gamma   90.00
#
_symmetry.space_group_name_H-M   'P 1'
#
loop_
_entity.id
_entity.type
_entity.pdbx_description
1 polymer ?
#
loop_
_entity_poly.entity_id
_entity_poly.type
_entity_poly.pdbx_seq_one_letter_code
_entity_poly.pdbx_strand_id
1 'polypeptide(L)'
;MDSNKIIDEVLCELEKDGHKMTRREAMKLIAMSPLAAGLLSTAATPSTAEAASSAVGKIVIVGGGLSGIAVAAKLCRKLKKPDITVIEPNSISVSYQAGQTLIAAGVYTKDDIIYQTKDYMPDGVTWIKKSAANFDPTNNKIILDDGSEIGYDYLVVAMGVMLNYGAIDGLEGEITTLGNSDSVRKKIGKNGVYSLYFADGSVDTYNGIQEIIQKAKNLKGDKKLQCIFTDAHTAIKCGGAPKKVMYIANDLITKAGVRDKVEMLFYTNSDKLFSVPEYAEAIEKQFKARDFKWEFKTRLVAVDTENQTATLERTWTEKGEWDKDLEEFEMITKKERFVKNFDFLHIVPPQKAPDAVGKSPLGSPASWVPAHKETLQHIKYPNVFAIGDCAAVPLGKTGGSARKQYHVLVDNLIAVMEKKDKLPAAYNGYTVCPFITSIGTVMFAEFDWSGKPAPSFPLDPTKERWIMWLLKVYLMKPMIFHGMLPGRI
;
A
#
# COMPACT_ATOMS: atom_id res chain seq x y z
N MET A 1 -24.92 -8.99 8.06
CA MET A 1 -24.22 -7.83 7.48
C MET A 1 -25.27 -6.75 7.31
N ASP A 2 -25.05 -5.55 7.83
CA ASP A 2 -26.04 -4.47 7.64
C ASP A 2 -25.75 -3.79 6.31
N SER A 3 -26.28 -4.36 5.23
CA SER A 3 -26.12 -3.84 3.87
C SER A 3 -26.53 -2.36 3.77
N ASN A 4 -27.38 -1.88 4.68
CA ASN A 4 -27.79 -0.49 4.76
C ASN A 4 -26.62 0.44 5.11
N LYS A 5 -25.72 0.06 6.04
CA LYS A 5 -24.56 0.90 6.40
C LYS A 5 -23.58 1.12 5.25
N ILE A 6 -23.31 0.08 4.46
CA ILE A 6 -22.45 0.21 3.26
C ILE A 6 -23.11 1.12 2.22
N ILE A 7 -24.42 0.94 2.00
CA ILE A 7 -25.19 1.77 1.08
C ILE A 7 -25.19 3.23 1.55
N ASP A 8 -25.42 3.47 2.84
CA ASP A 8 -25.48 4.82 3.41
C ASP A 8 -24.11 5.51 3.34
N GLU A 9 -23.00 4.80 3.56
CA GLU A 9 -21.66 5.38 3.39
C GLU A 9 -21.34 5.68 1.92
N VAL A 10 -21.71 4.79 0.98
CA VAL A 10 -21.58 5.06 -0.46
C VAL A 10 -22.38 6.31 -0.86
N LEU A 11 -23.63 6.43 -0.38
CA LEU A 11 -24.48 7.57 -0.66
C LEU A 11 -23.92 8.86 -0.05
N CYS A 12 -23.45 8.82 1.19
CA CYS A 12 -22.83 9.96 1.87
C CYS A 12 -21.62 10.48 1.10
N GLU A 13 -20.76 9.59 0.62
CA GLU A 13 -19.59 9.98 -0.15
C GLU A 13 -19.95 10.54 -1.54
N LEU A 14 -20.99 10.01 -2.19
CA LEU A 14 -21.50 10.56 -3.45
C LEU A 14 -22.09 11.97 -3.29
N GLU A 15 -22.78 12.23 -2.18
CA GLU A 15 -23.34 13.54 -1.85
C GLU A 15 -22.24 14.60 -1.65
N LYS A 16 -21.10 14.23 -1.05
CA LYS A 16 -19.94 15.13 -0.87
C LYS A 16 -19.37 15.65 -2.19
N ASP A 17 -19.37 14.84 -3.24
CA ASP A 17 -18.79 15.17 -4.56
C ASP A 17 -19.77 15.91 -5.49
N GLY A 18 -20.95 16.32 -5.01
CA GLY A 18 -21.95 17.05 -5.79
C GLY A 18 -22.61 16.22 -6.90
N HIS A 19 -22.31 14.92 -6.99
CA HIS A 19 -22.98 13.99 -7.89
C HIS A 19 -24.35 13.60 -7.31
N LYS A 20 -25.42 14.14 -7.89
CA LYS A 20 -26.81 13.71 -7.61
C LYS A 20 -27.11 12.36 -8.28
N MET A 21 -26.38 11.32 -7.91
CA MET A 21 -26.72 9.95 -8.33
C MET A 21 -27.87 9.45 -7.47
N THR A 22 -28.92 8.92 -8.10
CA THR A 22 -30.08 8.38 -7.37
C THR A 22 -29.70 7.12 -6.60
N ARG A 23 -30.41 6.82 -5.50
CA ARG A 23 -30.28 5.54 -4.76
C ARG A 23 -30.32 4.32 -5.69
N ARG A 24 -31.12 4.37 -6.76
CA ARG A 24 -31.24 3.32 -7.79
C ARG A 24 -29.97 3.14 -8.61
N GLU A 25 -29.26 4.22 -8.94
CA GLU A 25 -28.01 4.17 -9.69
C GLU A 25 -26.84 3.75 -8.79
N ALA A 26 -26.80 4.17 -7.52
CA ALA A 26 -25.89 3.63 -6.52
C ALA A 26 -26.07 2.11 -6.36
N MET A 27 -27.32 1.64 -6.34
CA MET A 27 -27.63 0.20 -6.32
C MET A 27 -27.17 -0.52 -7.59
N LYS A 28 -27.25 0.10 -8.78
CA LYS A 28 -26.68 -0.47 -10.01
C LYS A 28 -25.14 -0.55 -9.95
N LEU A 29 -24.48 0.48 -9.42
CA LEU A 29 -23.03 0.49 -9.22
C LEU A 29 -22.60 -0.65 -8.28
N ILE A 30 -23.30 -0.80 -7.16
CA ILE A 30 -23.08 -1.88 -6.20
C ILE A 30 -23.34 -3.23 -6.86
N ALA A 31 -24.46 -3.38 -7.59
CA ALA A 31 -24.84 -4.59 -8.32
C ALA A 31 -23.82 -5.03 -9.39
N MET A 32 -23.07 -4.08 -9.97
CA MET A 32 -22.02 -4.35 -10.95
C MET A 32 -20.67 -4.72 -10.32
N SER A 33 -20.53 -4.62 -8.99
CA SER A 33 -19.30 -4.97 -8.29
C SER A 33 -19.29 -6.42 -7.79
N PRO A 34 -18.12 -7.07 -7.65
CA PRO A 34 -17.96 -8.33 -6.92
C PRO A 34 -18.44 -8.26 -5.48
N LEU A 35 -18.63 -7.05 -4.93
CA LEU A 35 -19.34 -6.85 -3.67
C LEU A 35 -20.76 -7.37 -3.81
N ALA A 36 -21.51 -7.07 -4.87
CA ALA A 36 -22.84 -7.65 -5.09
C ALA A 36 -22.82 -9.16 -5.30
N ALA A 37 -21.82 -9.71 -5.99
CA ALA A 37 -21.68 -11.16 -6.08
C ALA A 37 -21.40 -11.82 -4.71
N GLY A 38 -20.61 -11.18 -3.84
CA GLY A 38 -20.37 -11.61 -2.46
C GLY A 38 -21.49 -11.26 -1.46
N LEU A 39 -22.28 -10.22 -1.72
CA LEU A 39 -23.45 -9.79 -0.95
C LEU A 39 -24.67 -10.67 -1.32
N LEU A 40 -24.86 -11.01 -2.60
CA LEU A 40 -25.94 -11.87 -3.12
C LEU A 40 -25.62 -13.36 -3.01
N SER A 41 -24.36 -13.78 -2.98
CA SER A 41 -24.01 -15.18 -2.69
C SER A 41 -24.27 -15.57 -1.24
N THR A 42 -24.57 -14.61 -0.35
CA THR A 42 -25.10 -14.93 0.99
C THR A 42 -26.59 -15.32 0.97
N ALA A 43 -27.28 -15.20 -0.17
CA ALA A 43 -28.66 -15.63 -0.35
C ALA A 43 -28.79 -16.99 -1.08
N ALA A 44 -27.69 -17.64 -1.45
CA ALA A 44 -27.72 -18.96 -2.09
C ALA A 44 -26.95 -19.99 -1.25
N THR A 45 -27.72 -20.91 -0.68
CA THR A 45 -27.34 -22.05 0.19
C THR A 45 -26.71 -21.69 1.55
N PRO A 46 -27.26 -22.19 2.67
CA PRO A 46 -26.52 -22.21 3.92
C PRO A 46 -25.28 -23.09 3.68
N SER A 47 -24.14 -22.46 3.40
CA SER A 47 -22.86 -23.08 3.69
C SER A 47 -22.96 -23.52 5.15
N THR A 48 -22.88 -24.82 5.40
CA THR A 48 -22.76 -25.37 6.75
C THR A 48 -21.82 -24.48 7.52
N ALA A 49 -22.34 -23.74 8.51
CA ALA A 49 -21.52 -22.86 9.33
C ALA A 49 -20.37 -23.73 9.86
N GLU A 50 -19.17 -23.50 9.30
CA GLU A 50 -18.00 -24.28 9.65
C GLU A 50 -17.84 -24.17 11.16
N ALA A 51 -17.92 -25.31 11.86
CA ALA A 51 -17.96 -25.31 13.30
C ALA A 51 -16.71 -24.58 13.82
N ALA A 52 -16.90 -23.61 14.71
CA ALA A 52 -15.79 -22.90 15.30
C ALA A 52 -14.79 -23.90 15.92
N SER A 53 -13.51 -23.72 15.65
CA SER A 53 -12.44 -24.57 16.14
C SER A 53 -12.37 -24.52 17.66
N SER A 54 -12.10 -25.67 18.28
CA SER A 54 -11.84 -25.79 19.72
C SER A 54 -10.36 -25.63 20.07
N ALA A 55 -9.50 -25.23 19.12
CA ALA A 55 -8.09 -24.99 19.37
C ALA A 55 -7.89 -23.93 20.47
N VAL A 56 -6.83 -24.09 21.25
CA VAL A 56 -6.50 -23.25 22.41
C VAL A 56 -5.03 -22.84 22.31
N GLY A 57 -4.75 -21.60 22.70
CA GLY A 57 -3.40 -21.06 22.80
C GLY A 57 -3.42 -19.54 22.77
N LYS A 58 -2.44 -18.93 23.42
CA LYS A 58 -2.27 -17.48 23.46
C LYS A 58 -1.72 -16.99 22.12
N ILE A 59 -2.53 -16.20 21.41
CA ILE A 59 -2.15 -15.60 20.13
C ILE A 59 -1.77 -14.15 20.37
N VAL A 60 -0.56 -13.77 19.97
CA VAL A 60 -0.12 -12.38 19.98
C VAL A 60 0.00 -11.85 18.56
N ILE A 61 -0.63 -10.72 18.29
CA ILE A 61 -0.61 -10.01 17.01
C ILE A 61 0.14 -8.70 17.22
N VAL A 62 1.22 -8.46 16.45
CA VAL A 62 1.99 -7.21 16.53
C VAL A 62 1.67 -6.35 15.31
N GLY A 63 1.08 -5.19 15.57
CA GLY A 63 0.51 -4.27 14.58
C GLY A 63 -1.01 -4.32 14.57
N GLY A 64 -1.65 -3.18 14.84
CA GLY A 64 -3.10 -2.99 14.91
C GLY A 64 -3.66 -2.18 13.74
N GLY A 65 -2.98 -2.24 12.59
CA GLY A 65 -3.46 -1.69 11.33
C GLY A 65 -4.45 -2.62 10.62
N LEU A 66 -4.64 -2.40 9.31
CA LEU A 66 -5.59 -3.13 8.48
C LEU A 66 -5.50 -4.66 8.62
N SER A 67 -4.30 -5.23 8.45
CA SER A 67 -4.11 -6.69 8.48
C SER A 67 -4.26 -7.28 9.88
N GLY A 68 -3.69 -6.64 10.90
CA GLY A 68 -3.70 -7.15 12.27
C GLY A 68 -5.12 -7.21 12.84
N ILE A 69 -5.92 -6.16 12.64
CA ILE A 69 -7.32 -6.13 13.08
C ILE A 69 -8.16 -7.14 12.31
N ALA A 70 -7.97 -7.27 10.99
CA ALA A 70 -8.70 -8.26 10.19
C ALA A 70 -8.39 -9.70 10.64
N VAL A 71 -7.14 -10.01 10.97
CA VAL A 71 -6.73 -11.31 11.54
C VAL A 71 -7.37 -11.53 12.90
N ALA A 72 -7.28 -10.55 13.81
CA ALA A 72 -7.88 -10.64 15.15
C ALA A 72 -9.39 -10.92 15.06
N ALA A 73 -10.12 -10.15 14.25
CA ALA A 73 -11.56 -10.29 14.08
C ALA A 73 -11.93 -11.65 13.48
N LYS A 74 -11.17 -12.12 12.49
CA LYS A 74 -11.41 -13.42 11.86
C LYS A 74 -11.15 -14.59 12.82
N LEU A 75 -10.10 -14.51 13.65
CA LEU A 75 -9.81 -15.50 14.70
C LEU A 75 -10.92 -15.53 15.75
N CYS A 76 -11.39 -14.37 16.24
CA CYS A 76 -12.53 -14.29 17.17
C CYS A 76 -13.79 -14.98 16.63
N ARG A 77 -13.99 -14.97 15.31
CA ARG A 77 -15.12 -15.67 14.67
C ARG A 77 -14.90 -17.18 14.48
N LYS A 78 -13.64 -17.62 14.36
CA LYS A 78 -13.28 -19.00 13.99
C LYS A 78 -12.89 -19.85 15.20
N LEU A 79 -12.56 -19.25 16.34
CA LEU A 79 -12.21 -19.94 17.59
C LEU A 79 -13.38 -19.89 18.58
N LYS A 80 -13.62 -21.01 19.28
CA LYS A 80 -14.62 -21.07 20.37
C LYS A 80 -14.20 -20.27 21.60
N LYS A 81 -12.90 -20.20 21.88
CA LYS A 81 -12.30 -19.53 23.05
C LYS A 81 -11.05 -18.74 22.62
N PRO A 82 -11.22 -17.59 21.94
CA PRO A 82 -10.08 -16.78 21.52
C PRO A 82 -9.34 -16.19 22.73
N ASP A 83 -8.03 -16.40 22.80
CA ASP A 83 -7.10 -15.69 23.70
C ASP A 83 -6.12 -14.89 22.83
N ILE A 84 -6.49 -13.64 22.56
CA ILE A 84 -5.81 -12.80 21.57
C ILE A 84 -5.35 -11.50 22.23
N THR A 85 -4.08 -11.17 22.03
CA THR A 85 -3.49 -9.89 22.40
C THR A 85 -3.00 -9.16 21.14
N VAL A 86 -3.38 -7.90 20.97
CA VAL A 86 -2.86 -7.01 19.92
C VAL A 86 -1.92 -5.98 20.54
N ILE A 87 -0.69 -5.88 20.03
CA ILE A 87 0.29 -4.86 20.40
C ILE A 87 0.30 -3.77 19.32
N GLU A 88 -0.15 -2.57 19.65
CA GLU A 88 -0.25 -1.43 18.75
C GLU A 88 -0.18 -0.12 19.53
N PRO A 89 0.88 0.71 19.38
CA PRO A 89 1.00 1.95 20.12
C PRO A 89 0.04 3.05 19.63
N ASN A 90 -0.31 3.08 18.35
CA ASN A 90 -1.04 4.17 17.73
C ASN A 90 -2.56 3.98 17.84
N SER A 91 -3.24 4.95 18.48
CA SER A 91 -4.69 4.97 18.63
C SER A 91 -5.46 5.16 17.32
N ILE A 92 -4.77 5.53 16.24
CA ILE A 92 -5.34 5.72 14.90
C ILE A 92 -4.64 4.89 13.82
N SER A 93 -4.04 3.74 14.18
CA SER A 93 -3.38 2.83 13.23
C SER A 93 -4.34 2.32 12.13
N VAL A 94 -5.61 2.11 12.48
CA VAL A 94 -6.67 1.78 11.53
C VAL A 94 -6.95 2.97 10.62
N SER A 95 -6.66 2.80 9.33
CA SER A 95 -6.76 3.88 8.34
C SER A 95 -6.95 3.40 6.91
N TYR A 96 -7.59 4.23 6.09
CA TYR A 96 -7.76 4.00 4.66
C TYR A 96 -6.60 4.61 3.86
N GLN A 97 -5.40 4.05 3.98
CA GLN A 97 -4.19 4.61 3.35
C GLN A 97 -4.30 4.76 1.83
N ALA A 98 -5.09 3.91 1.16
CA ALA A 98 -5.35 4.05 -0.28
C ALA A 98 -6.04 5.39 -0.64
N GLY A 99 -6.80 5.97 0.31
CA GLY A 99 -7.42 7.28 0.23
C GLY A 99 -6.44 8.45 0.21
N GLN A 100 -5.16 8.28 0.57
CA GLN A 100 -4.15 9.33 0.40
C GLN A 100 -4.03 9.77 -1.07
N THR A 101 -4.13 8.83 -2.01
CA THR A 101 -4.18 9.22 -3.44
C THR A 101 -5.41 10.06 -3.80
N LEU A 102 -6.51 9.97 -3.04
CA LEU A 102 -7.71 10.79 -3.22
C LEU A 102 -7.58 12.14 -2.50
N ILE A 103 -6.86 12.21 -1.38
CA ILE A 103 -6.49 13.48 -0.73
C ILE A 103 -5.61 14.30 -1.65
N ALA A 104 -4.57 13.69 -2.23
CA ALA A 104 -3.70 14.34 -3.20
C ALA A 104 -4.44 14.81 -4.47
N ALA A 105 -5.63 14.24 -4.74
CA ALA A 105 -6.52 14.62 -5.83
C ALA A 105 -7.56 15.69 -5.46
N GLY A 106 -7.62 16.12 -4.19
CA GLY A 106 -8.64 17.05 -3.70
C GLY A 106 -10.05 16.44 -3.58
N VAL A 107 -10.16 15.11 -3.61
CA VAL A 107 -11.45 14.39 -3.49
C VAL A 107 -11.75 14.05 -2.04
N TYR A 108 -10.74 13.63 -1.29
CA TYR A 108 -10.84 13.32 0.13
C TYR A 108 -10.11 14.35 0.98
N THR A 109 -10.51 14.43 2.24
CA THR A 109 -9.79 15.11 3.32
C THR A 109 -9.04 14.11 4.18
N LYS A 110 -8.16 14.61 5.07
CA LYS A 110 -7.45 13.76 6.02
C LYS A 110 -8.40 12.99 6.95
N ASP A 111 -9.51 13.60 7.35
CA ASP A 111 -10.47 12.98 8.26
C ASP A 111 -11.25 11.82 7.60
N ASP A 112 -11.35 11.80 6.27
CA ASP A 112 -12.02 10.70 5.54
C ASP A 112 -11.24 9.37 5.57
N ILE A 113 -9.99 9.36 6.05
CA ILE A 113 -9.13 8.18 6.06
C ILE A 113 -8.64 7.75 7.45
N ILE A 114 -8.93 8.51 8.50
CA ILE A 114 -8.44 8.27 9.86
C ILE A 114 -9.57 7.76 10.73
N TYR A 115 -9.30 6.66 11.45
CA TYR A 115 -10.26 6.03 12.33
C TYR A 115 -9.61 5.67 13.66
N GLN A 116 -10.40 5.61 14.73
CA GLN A 116 -9.88 5.16 16.02
C GLN A 116 -9.71 3.64 15.99
N THR A 117 -8.50 3.15 16.25
CA THR A 117 -8.19 1.71 16.34
C THR A 117 -9.15 1.00 17.30
N LYS A 118 -9.51 1.67 18.41
CA LYS A 118 -10.40 1.12 19.44
C LYS A 118 -11.78 0.72 18.89
N ASP A 119 -12.29 1.43 17.89
CA ASP A 119 -13.64 1.23 17.36
C ASP A 119 -13.72 -0.02 16.48
N TYR A 120 -12.56 -0.56 16.07
CA TYR A 120 -12.44 -1.76 15.25
C TYR A 120 -11.74 -2.92 15.99
N MET A 121 -11.32 -2.71 17.23
CA MET A 121 -10.76 -3.78 18.06
C MET A 121 -11.89 -4.78 18.39
N PRO A 122 -11.75 -6.07 18.09
CA PRO A 122 -12.79 -7.05 18.41
C PRO A 122 -13.03 -7.19 19.91
N ASP A 123 -14.28 -7.43 20.29
CA ASP A 123 -14.65 -7.67 21.69
C ASP A 123 -13.86 -8.85 22.27
N GLY A 124 -13.35 -8.68 23.50
CA GLY A 124 -12.56 -9.69 24.21
C GLY A 124 -11.07 -9.74 23.83
N VAL A 125 -10.62 -8.98 22.83
CA VAL A 125 -9.19 -8.87 22.50
C VAL A 125 -8.49 -7.93 23.47
N THR A 126 -7.35 -8.34 24.01
CA THR A 126 -6.51 -7.47 24.84
C THR A 126 -5.69 -6.55 23.97
N TRP A 127 -5.81 -5.23 24.16
CA TRP A 127 -5.00 -4.25 23.44
C TRP A 127 -3.89 -3.68 24.33
N ILE A 128 -2.63 -3.95 23.95
CA ILE A 128 -1.44 -3.36 24.57
C ILE A 128 -1.01 -2.16 23.73
N LYS A 129 -1.14 -0.95 24.30
CA LYS A 129 -0.74 0.32 23.68
C LYS A 129 0.74 0.62 23.86
N LYS A 130 1.58 -0.27 23.35
CA LYS A 130 3.05 -0.18 23.40
C LYS A 130 3.63 -0.62 22.06
N SER A 131 4.90 -0.30 21.83
CA SER A 131 5.63 -0.75 20.65
C SER A 131 6.40 -2.04 20.96
N ALA A 132 6.50 -2.94 19.99
CA ALA A 132 7.49 -4.01 20.06
C ALA A 132 8.88 -3.43 19.80
N ALA A 133 9.83 -3.71 20.68
CA ALA A 133 11.23 -3.30 20.54
C ALA A 133 12.08 -4.42 19.92
N ASN A 134 11.80 -5.68 20.25
CA ASN A 134 12.53 -6.84 19.74
C ASN A 134 11.69 -8.13 19.81
N PHE A 135 12.10 -9.16 19.08
CA PHE A 135 11.49 -10.48 19.07
C PHE A 135 12.50 -11.55 19.49
N ASP A 136 12.09 -12.43 20.40
CA ASP A 136 12.82 -13.66 20.73
C ASP A 136 11.96 -14.88 20.34
N PRO A 137 11.98 -15.27 19.05
CA PRO A 137 11.19 -16.39 18.57
C PRO A 137 11.72 -17.75 19.00
N THR A 138 12.93 -17.84 19.59
CA THR A 138 13.44 -19.09 20.14
C THR A 138 12.77 -19.41 21.48
N ASN A 139 12.49 -18.37 22.27
CA ASN A 139 11.82 -18.51 23.57
C ASN A 139 10.33 -18.13 23.52
N ASN A 140 9.77 -17.89 22.33
CA ASN A 140 8.39 -17.46 22.10
C ASN A 140 7.99 -16.20 22.88
N LYS A 141 8.82 -15.15 22.79
CA LYS A 141 8.61 -13.87 23.49
C LYS A 141 8.77 -12.65 22.59
N ILE A 142 8.13 -11.57 22.99
CA ILE A 142 8.28 -10.21 22.42
C ILE A 142 8.76 -9.31 23.55
N ILE A 143 9.77 -8.49 23.28
CA ILE A 143 10.24 -7.45 24.20
C ILE A 143 9.61 -6.13 23.74
N LEU A 144 8.94 -5.43 24.65
CA LEU A 144 8.29 -4.14 24.39
C LEU A 144 9.27 -2.97 24.59
N ASP A 145 8.86 -1.78 24.15
CA ASP A 145 9.62 -0.53 24.27
C ASP A 145 9.95 -0.11 25.70
N ASP A 146 9.18 -0.56 26.68
CA ASP A 146 9.46 -0.35 28.11
C ASP A 146 10.26 -1.50 28.77
N GLY A 147 10.73 -2.46 27.97
CA GLY A 147 11.49 -3.63 28.44
C GLY A 147 10.64 -4.77 28.98
N SER A 148 9.31 -4.63 29.06
CA SER A 148 8.45 -5.74 29.49
C SER A 148 8.38 -6.84 28.43
N GLU A 149 8.19 -8.09 28.87
CA GLU A 149 8.14 -9.27 28.01
C GLU A 149 6.72 -9.84 27.88
N ILE A 150 6.32 -10.17 26.66
CA ILE A 150 5.05 -10.84 26.35
C ILE A 150 5.36 -12.20 25.71
N GLY A 151 5.06 -13.28 26.42
CA GLY A 151 5.08 -14.64 25.87
C GLY A 151 3.87 -14.93 24.97
N TYR A 152 4.02 -15.86 24.03
CA TYR A 152 2.97 -16.32 23.13
C TYR A 152 3.07 -17.83 22.85
N ASP A 153 1.95 -18.46 22.48
CA ASP A 153 1.98 -19.78 21.84
C ASP A 153 2.10 -19.62 20.32
N TYR A 154 1.41 -18.61 19.77
CA TYR A 154 1.41 -18.27 18.36
C TYR A 154 1.58 -16.78 18.13
N LEU A 155 2.36 -16.41 17.11
CA LEU A 155 2.67 -15.02 16.78
C LEU A 155 2.21 -14.68 15.36
N VAL A 156 1.54 -13.53 15.21
CA VAL A 156 1.26 -12.91 13.92
C VAL A 156 1.95 -11.56 13.84
N VAL A 157 2.81 -11.38 12.86
CA VAL A 157 3.50 -10.10 12.59
C VAL A 157 2.79 -9.37 11.46
N ALA A 158 2.19 -8.23 11.79
CA ALA A 158 1.38 -7.38 10.91
C ALA A 158 1.80 -5.90 11.01
N MET A 159 3.11 -5.65 11.20
CA MET A 159 3.65 -4.32 11.55
C MET A 159 3.73 -3.32 10.39
N GLY A 160 3.30 -3.71 9.18
CA GLY A 160 3.37 -2.84 8.00
C GLY A 160 4.81 -2.46 7.63
N VAL A 161 5.02 -1.21 7.21
CA VAL A 161 6.33 -0.69 6.81
C VAL A 161 6.60 0.68 7.40
N MET A 162 7.89 0.96 7.57
CA MET A 162 8.41 2.28 7.86
C MET A 162 8.79 3.00 6.56
N LEU A 163 8.55 4.31 6.53
CA LEU A 163 8.88 5.22 5.45
C LEU A 163 10.20 5.92 5.81
N ASN A 164 11.31 5.46 5.25
CA ASN A 164 12.65 5.93 5.61
C ASN A 164 13.09 7.06 4.68
N TYR A 165 12.64 8.28 4.95
CA TYR A 165 13.04 9.46 4.19
C TYR A 165 14.52 9.81 4.40
N GLY A 166 15.05 9.60 5.60
CA GLY A 166 16.47 9.79 5.92
C GLY A 166 17.44 8.90 5.15
N ALA A 167 16.96 7.90 4.39
CA ALA A 167 17.79 7.13 3.46
C ALA A 167 18.07 7.86 2.13
N ILE A 168 17.52 9.05 1.93
CA ILE A 168 17.82 9.93 0.79
C ILE A 168 18.62 11.10 1.34
N ASP A 169 19.83 11.32 0.81
CA ASP A 169 20.73 12.36 1.30
C ASP A 169 20.06 13.74 1.22
N GLY A 170 20.14 14.52 2.30
CA GLY A 170 19.49 15.84 2.40
C GLY A 170 18.05 15.82 2.94
N LEU A 171 17.45 14.65 3.14
CA LEU A 171 16.21 14.45 3.87
C LEU A 171 16.48 13.85 5.27
N GLU A 172 15.46 13.83 6.12
CA GLU A 172 15.58 13.29 7.48
C GLU A 172 14.29 12.60 7.95
N GLY A 173 14.45 11.71 8.92
CA GLY A 173 13.35 11.05 9.62
C GLY A 173 12.87 9.74 8.99
N GLU A 174 12.26 8.93 9.84
CA GLU A 174 11.61 7.67 9.50
C GLU A 174 10.25 7.64 10.21
N ILE A 175 9.17 7.35 9.48
CA ILE A 175 7.81 7.43 10.03
C ILE A 175 6.93 6.28 9.54
N THR A 176 5.87 5.97 10.29
CA THR A 176 4.72 5.24 9.73
C THR A 176 3.77 6.22 9.06
N THR A 177 2.71 5.68 8.45
CA THR A 177 1.75 6.47 7.65
C THR A 177 0.97 7.52 8.45
N LEU A 178 0.69 7.21 9.71
CA LEU A 178 0.00 8.05 10.68
C LEU A 178 0.84 8.27 11.95
N GLY A 179 2.16 8.11 11.82
CA GLY A 179 3.10 8.43 12.89
C GLY A 179 3.30 9.94 13.03
N ASN A 180 4.03 10.35 14.08
CA ASN A 180 4.46 11.74 14.22
C ASN A 180 5.30 12.14 12.99
N SER A 181 4.86 13.19 12.29
CA SER A 181 5.46 13.64 11.04
C SER A 181 6.45 14.81 11.20
N ASP A 182 6.69 15.29 12.42
CA ASP A 182 7.45 16.52 12.70
C ASP A 182 8.85 16.47 12.10
N SER A 183 9.58 15.37 12.30
CA SER A 183 10.93 15.22 11.77
C SER A 183 10.95 15.24 10.24
N VAL A 184 10.03 14.52 9.59
CA VAL A 184 10.00 14.42 8.12
C VAL A 184 9.53 15.74 7.49
N ARG A 185 8.55 16.42 8.12
CA ARG A 185 7.99 17.69 7.63
C ARG A 185 8.93 18.89 7.80
N LYS A 186 10.09 18.72 8.44
CA LYS A 186 11.18 19.70 8.37
C LYS A 186 11.71 19.87 6.95
N LYS A 187 11.65 18.83 6.11
CA LYS A 187 12.15 18.86 4.71
C LYS A 187 11.06 18.54 3.67
N ILE A 188 9.95 17.89 4.06
CA ILE A 188 8.88 17.47 3.15
C ILE A 188 7.60 18.24 3.41
N GLY A 189 6.85 18.51 2.34
CA GLY A 189 5.61 19.27 2.35
C GLY A 189 5.78 20.76 2.05
N LYS A 190 6.99 21.18 1.66
CA LYS A 190 7.37 22.57 1.41
C LYS A 190 8.57 22.65 0.45
N ASN A 191 8.87 23.85 -0.02
CA ASN A 191 9.99 24.13 -0.94
C ASN A 191 10.01 23.23 -2.19
N GLY A 192 8.82 22.90 -2.71
CA GLY A 192 8.69 22.04 -3.87
C GLY A 192 8.88 20.54 -3.60
N VAL A 193 9.07 20.09 -2.35
CA VAL A 193 9.29 18.66 -2.01
C VAL A 193 8.07 18.08 -1.33
N TYR A 194 7.50 17.00 -1.89
CA TYR A 194 6.23 16.42 -1.44
C TYR A 194 6.25 14.89 -1.43
N SER A 195 5.35 14.27 -0.66
CA SER A 195 5.16 12.83 -0.66
C SER A 195 3.80 12.44 -0.10
N LEU A 196 3.02 11.65 -0.83
CA LEU A 196 1.69 11.21 -0.40
C LEU A 196 1.69 9.96 0.48
N TYR A 197 2.85 9.43 0.88
CA TYR A 197 2.94 8.13 1.57
C TYR A 197 2.56 8.17 3.05
N PHE A 198 2.46 9.37 3.63
CA PHE A 198 1.89 9.66 4.96
C PHE A 198 0.77 10.70 4.83
N ALA A 199 -0.15 10.72 5.80
CA ALA A 199 -1.40 11.48 5.65
C ALA A 199 -1.22 12.99 5.47
N ASP A 200 -0.38 13.63 6.30
CA ASP A 200 -0.09 15.07 6.18
C ASP A 200 0.57 15.39 4.84
N GLY A 201 1.55 14.58 4.44
CA GLY A 201 2.25 14.75 3.17
C GLY A 201 1.34 14.64 1.96
N SER A 202 0.22 13.91 2.07
CA SER A 202 -0.78 13.86 1.03
C SER A 202 -1.57 15.17 0.88
N VAL A 203 -1.87 15.85 2.00
CA VAL A 203 -2.47 17.19 1.99
C VAL A 203 -1.47 18.19 1.41
N ASP A 204 -0.22 18.14 1.88
CA ASP A 204 0.85 19.00 1.40
C ASP A 204 1.10 18.78 -0.11
N THR A 205 0.99 17.54 -0.61
CA THR A 205 1.11 17.22 -2.04
C THR A 205 0.02 17.90 -2.88
N TYR A 206 -1.24 17.89 -2.42
CA TYR A 206 -2.32 18.59 -3.12
C TYR A 206 -2.05 20.10 -3.17
N ASN A 207 -1.66 20.69 -2.04
CA ASN A 207 -1.33 22.11 -1.96
C ASN A 207 -0.15 22.47 -2.89
N GLY A 208 0.89 21.64 -2.93
CA GLY A 208 2.01 21.81 -3.86
C GLY A 208 1.60 21.78 -5.33
N ILE A 209 0.63 20.95 -5.70
CA ILE A 209 0.07 20.95 -7.06
C ILE A 209 -0.66 22.28 -7.34
N GLN A 210 -1.41 22.81 -6.37
CA GLN A 210 -2.07 24.13 -6.51
C GLN A 210 -1.05 25.28 -6.64
N GLU A 211 0.07 25.22 -5.91
CA GLU A 211 1.16 26.18 -6.05
C GLU A 211 1.77 26.14 -7.46
N ILE A 212 1.97 24.95 -8.03
CA ILE A 212 2.45 24.80 -9.41
C ILE A 212 1.47 25.41 -10.40
N ILE A 213 0.17 25.17 -10.23
CA ILE A 213 -0.87 25.79 -11.07
C ILE A 213 -0.75 27.32 -11.00
N GLN A 214 -0.61 27.89 -9.80
CA GLN A 214 -0.51 29.34 -9.64
C GLN A 214 0.77 29.92 -10.22
N LYS A 215 1.91 29.23 -10.05
CA LYS A 215 3.20 29.61 -10.69
C LYS A 215 3.07 29.57 -12.21
N ALA A 216 2.44 28.53 -12.76
CA ALA A 216 2.27 28.33 -14.19
C ALA A 216 1.39 29.42 -14.84
N LYS A 217 0.31 29.83 -14.17
CA LYS A 217 -0.56 30.95 -14.63
C LYS A 217 0.20 32.26 -14.77
N ASN A 218 1.22 32.47 -13.94
CA ASN A 218 2.02 33.69 -13.93
C ASN A 218 3.30 33.58 -14.78
N LEU A 219 3.58 32.40 -15.37
CA LEU A 219 4.81 32.14 -16.11
C LEU A 219 4.77 32.80 -17.49
N LYS A 220 5.77 33.62 -17.78
CA LYS A 220 5.92 34.31 -19.06
C LYS A 220 6.94 33.60 -19.96
N GLY A 221 6.71 33.68 -21.27
CA GLY A 221 7.58 33.07 -22.28
C GLY A 221 7.46 31.54 -22.35
N ASP A 222 8.51 30.92 -22.88
CA ASP A 222 8.56 29.50 -23.24
C ASP A 222 9.16 28.61 -22.14
N LYS A 223 9.49 29.20 -20.97
CA LYS A 223 9.97 28.42 -19.83
C LYS A 223 8.87 27.46 -19.36
N LYS A 224 9.26 26.26 -18.94
CA LYS A 224 8.37 25.28 -18.30
C LYS A 224 8.82 24.98 -16.87
N LEU A 225 7.86 24.87 -15.96
CA LEU A 225 8.08 24.37 -14.61
C LEU A 225 8.45 22.88 -14.65
N GLN A 226 9.39 22.47 -13.83
CA GLN A 226 9.88 21.08 -13.79
C GLN A 226 9.18 20.32 -12.66
N CYS A 227 8.30 19.38 -13.01
CA CYS A 227 7.63 18.49 -12.06
C CYS A 227 8.22 17.08 -12.15
N ILE A 228 8.98 16.70 -11.13
CA ILE A 228 9.67 15.42 -11.01
C ILE A 228 8.90 14.48 -10.09
N PHE A 229 8.76 13.23 -10.52
CA PHE A 229 8.11 12.15 -9.78
C PHE A 229 9.06 10.96 -9.73
N THR A 230 9.20 10.33 -8.58
CA THR A 230 10.18 9.23 -8.39
C THR A 230 9.52 7.99 -7.80
N ASP A 231 10.19 6.84 -7.92
CA ASP A 231 9.98 5.68 -7.04
C ASP A 231 11.26 5.31 -6.27
N ALA A 232 11.13 4.36 -5.34
CA ALA A 232 12.23 3.92 -4.51
C ALA A 232 12.89 2.65 -5.06
N HIS A 233 14.15 2.43 -4.68
CA HIS A 233 14.91 1.23 -5.03
C HIS A 233 14.58 0.01 -4.16
N THR A 234 13.78 0.18 -3.11
CA THR A 234 13.31 -0.91 -2.24
C THR A 234 11.93 -1.40 -2.66
N ALA A 235 11.47 -2.51 -2.09
CA ALA A 235 10.05 -2.83 -2.15
C ALA A 235 9.22 -1.71 -1.48
N ILE A 236 8.10 -1.34 -2.09
CA ILE A 236 7.21 -0.28 -1.61
C ILE A 236 5.77 -0.78 -1.52
N LYS A 237 5.02 -0.27 -0.53
CA LYS A 237 3.57 -0.44 -0.53
C LYS A 237 2.93 0.32 -1.68
N CYS A 238 1.91 -0.28 -2.30
CA CYS A 238 1.18 0.28 -3.45
C CYS A 238 2.10 0.80 -4.57
N GLY A 239 2.85 -0.09 -5.25
CA GLY A 239 3.81 0.29 -6.29
C GLY A 239 3.28 1.11 -7.47
N GLY A 240 1.96 1.21 -7.67
CA GLY A 240 1.36 2.11 -8.65
C GLY A 240 1.20 3.56 -8.17
N ALA A 241 1.17 3.82 -6.85
CA ALA A 241 0.98 5.16 -6.29
C ALA A 241 1.97 6.25 -6.80
N PRO A 242 3.26 5.96 -7.05
CA PRO A 242 4.20 6.95 -7.59
C PRO A 242 3.76 7.51 -8.94
N LYS A 243 3.09 6.69 -9.76
CA LYS A 243 2.59 7.10 -11.06
C LYS A 243 1.20 7.74 -10.93
N LYS A 244 0.34 7.22 -10.03
CA LYS A 244 -1.01 7.79 -9.78
C LYS A 244 -0.95 9.30 -9.47
N VAL A 245 0.00 9.73 -8.65
CA VAL A 245 0.15 11.16 -8.32
C VAL A 245 0.59 12.01 -9.51
N MET A 246 1.40 11.46 -10.41
CA MET A 246 1.74 12.11 -11.68
C MET A 246 0.49 12.31 -12.53
N TYR A 247 -0.38 11.29 -12.65
CA TYR A 247 -1.66 11.42 -13.34
C TYR A 247 -2.60 12.43 -12.68
N ILE A 248 -2.68 12.43 -11.34
CA ILE A 248 -3.48 13.39 -10.57
C ILE A 248 -2.99 14.82 -10.82
N ALA A 249 -1.69 15.07 -10.67
CA ALA A 249 -1.09 16.38 -10.90
C ALA A 249 -1.34 16.84 -12.34
N ASN A 250 -1.13 15.96 -13.33
CA ASN A 250 -1.40 16.26 -14.73
C ASN A 250 -2.85 16.68 -14.95
N ASP A 251 -3.81 15.94 -14.38
CA ASP A 251 -5.24 16.21 -14.58
C ASP A 251 -5.64 17.56 -13.96
N LEU A 252 -5.21 17.85 -12.73
CA LEU A 252 -5.44 19.14 -12.06
C LEU A 252 -4.83 20.31 -12.85
N ILE A 253 -3.58 20.16 -13.30
CA ILE A 253 -2.87 21.18 -14.09
C ILE A 253 -3.54 21.39 -15.46
N THR A 254 -3.98 20.31 -16.10
CA THR A 254 -4.70 20.35 -17.38
C THR A 254 -6.04 21.06 -17.24
N LYS A 255 -6.82 20.72 -16.20
CA LYS A 255 -8.10 21.38 -15.89
C LYS A 255 -7.92 22.87 -15.57
N ALA A 256 -6.78 23.26 -15.02
CA ALA A 256 -6.44 24.66 -14.79
C ALA A 256 -5.96 25.41 -16.04
N GLY A 257 -5.83 24.74 -17.19
CA GLY A 257 -5.50 25.35 -18.49
C GLY A 257 -4.03 25.74 -18.65
N VAL A 258 -3.11 25.15 -17.88
CA VAL A 258 -1.68 25.55 -17.85
C VAL A 258 -0.70 24.39 -18.05
N ARG A 259 -1.16 23.28 -18.64
CA ARG A 259 -0.35 22.07 -18.85
C ARG A 259 0.84 22.29 -19.79
N ASP A 260 0.71 23.18 -20.76
CA ASP A 260 1.79 23.59 -21.68
C ASP A 260 2.97 24.26 -20.96
N LYS A 261 2.74 24.82 -19.77
CA LYS A 261 3.75 25.49 -18.93
C LYS A 261 4.48 24.54 -17.98
N VAL A 262 4.25 23.24 -18.06
CA VAL A 262 4.82 22.24 -17.14
C VAL A 262 5.48 21.10 -17.92
N GLU A 263 6.66 20.67 -17.49
CA GLU A 263 7.31 19.44 -17.92
C GLU A 263 7.16 18.39 -16.82
N MET A 264 6.68 17.20 -17.16
CA MET A 264 6.42 16.14 -16.18
C MET A 264 7.37 14.96 -16.43
N LEU A 265 8.24 14.69 -15.45
CA LEU A 265 9.31 13.71 -15.54
C LEU A 265 9.15 12.62 -14.49
N PHE A 266 9.21 11.36 -14.91
CA PHE A 266 9.16 10.20 -14.02
C PHE A 266 10.49 9.43 -14.04
N TYR A 267 11.21 9.40 -12.92
CA TYR A 267 12.43 8.61 -12.79
C TYR A 267 12.13 7.36 -11.97
N THR A 268 12.51 6.20 -12.50
CA THR A 268 12.27 4.92 -11.82
C THR A 268 13.53 4.07 -11.76
N ASN A 269 13.72 3.40 -10.62
CA ASN A 269 14.78 2.41 -10.47
C ASN A 269 14.53 1.15 -11.33
N SER A 270 13.30 0.94 -11.79
CA SER A 270 12.91 -0.23 -12.60
C SER A 270 13.31 -0.08 -14.08
N ASP A 271 13.32 -1.19 -14.81
CA ASP A 271 13.36 -1.22 -16.29
C ASP A 271 11.97 -1.14 -16.94
N LYS A 272 10.90 -1.08 -16.15
CA LYS A 272 9.51 -1.11 -16.64
C LYS A 272 8.59 -0.24 -15.80
N LEU A 273 7.51 0.25 -16.40
CA LEU A 273 6.51 1.08 -15.70
C LEU A 273 5.50 0.25 -14.89
N PHE A 274 5.45 -1.07 -15.08
CA PHE A 274 4.63 -1.96 -14.25
C PHE A 274 5.19 -3.39 -14.27
N SER A 275 4.89 -4.20 -13.25
CA SER A 275 5.45 -5.55 -13.15
C SER A 275 4.89 -6.52 -14.19
N VAL A 276 3.60 -6.39 -14.50
CA VAL A 276 2.83 -7.18 -15.47
C VAL A 276 2.89 -6.49 -16.84
N PRO A 277 3.34 -7.18 -17.91
CA PRO A 277 3.58 -6.60 -19.23
C PRO A 277 2.37 -5.86 -19.84
N GLU A 278 1.17 -6.42 -19.74
CA GLU A 278 -0.05 -5.86 -20.33
C GLU A 278 -0.39 -4.49 -19.72
N TYR A 279 -0.23 -4.36 -18.40
CA TYR A 279 -0.41 -3.07 -17.72
C TYR A 279 0.76 -2.12 -17.98
N ALA A 280 1.99 -2.62 -18.13
CA ALA A 280 3.15 -1.80 -18.47
C ALA A 280 2.98 -1.16 -19.84
N GLU A 281 2.56 -1.93 -20.85
CA GLU A 281 2.28 -1.44 -22.19
C GLU A 281 1.15 -0.41 -22.19
N ALA A 282 0.07 -0.66 -21.44
CA ALA A 282 -1.02 0.29 -21.29
C ALA A 282 -0.55 1.62 -20.67
N ILE A 283 0.28 1.56 -19.62
CA ILE A 283 0.84 2.75 -18.96
C ILE A 283 1.81 3.49 -19.89
N GLU A 284 2.63 2.81 -20.67
CA GLU A 284 3.52 3.47 -21.65
C GLU A 284 2.72 4.21 -22.73
N LYS A 285 1.66 3.60 -23.24
CA LYS A 285 0.72 4.27 -24.18
C LYS A 285 0.13 5.53 -23.54
N GLN A 286 -0.27 5.45 -22.27
CA GLN A 286 -0.80 6.59 -21.52
C GLN A 286 0.24 7.69 -21.27
N PHE A 287 1.49 7.34 -20.97
CA PHE A 287 2.60 8.28 -20.80
C PHE A 287 2.85 9.05 -22.10
N LYS A 288 2.93 8.34 -23.23
CA LYS A 288 3.08 8.96 -24.56
C LYS A 288 1.92 9.90 -24.88
N ALA A 289 0.68 9.48 -24.63
CA ALA A 289 -0.52 10.27 -24.91
C ALA A 289 -0.62 11.57 -24.09
N ARG A 290 0.03 11.65 -22.93
CA ARG A 290 0.00 12.81 -22.01
C ARG A 290 1.30 13.61 -22.01
N ASP A 291 2.19 13.31 -22.94
CA ASP A 291 3.54 13.88 -23.04
C ASP A 291 4.30 13.83 -21.70
N PHE A 292 4.24 12.67 -21.04
CA PHE A 292 5.08 12.39 -19.88
C PHE A 292 6.45 11.93 -20.35
N LYS A 293 7.51 12.45 -19.73
CA LYS A 293 8.87 11.95 -19.92
C LYS A 293 9.19 10.96 -18.81
N TRP A 294 9.97 9.94 -19.11
CA TRP A 294 10.41 9.00 -18.10
C TRP A 294 11.79 8.43 -18.40
N GLU A 295 12.49 8.03 -17.34
CA GLU A 295 13.79 7.36 -17.44
C GLU A 295 13.81 6.13 -16.53
N PHE A 296 14.20 5.01 -17.12
CA PHE A 296 14.40 3.75 -16.42
C PHE A 296 15.76 3.69 -15.73
N LYS A 297 15.91 2.72 -14.82
CA LYS A 297 17.15 2.43 -14.07
C LYS A 297 17.79 3.67 -13.45
N THR A 298 16.97 4.66 -13.08
CA THR A 298 17.39 5.96 -12.56
C THR A 298 16.65 6.25 -11.26
N ARG A 299 17.40 6.36 -10.16
CA ARG A 299 16.84 6.55 -8.82
C ARG A 299 17.21 7.89 -8.23
N LEU A 300 16.36 8.42 -7.35
CA LEU A 300 16.69 9.58 -6.51
C LEU A 300 17.67 9.17 -5.41
N VAL A 301 18.76 9.92 -5.25
CA VAL A 301 19.78 9.66 -4.22
C VAL A 301 19.97 10.81 -3.25
N ALA A 302 19.79 12.05 -3.68
CA ALA A 302 19.88 13.21 -2.82
C ALA A 302 18.89 14.31 -3.21
N VAL A 303 18.51 15.14 -2.24
CA VAL A 303 17.67 16.34 -2.45
C VAL A 303 18.27 17.51 -1.69
N ASP A 304 18.56 18.58 -2.42
CA ASP A 304 18.81 19.90 -1.83
C ASP A 304 17.49 20.67 -1.81
N THR A 305 16.88 20.75 -0.63
CA THR A 305 15.60 21.43 -0.44
C THR A 305 15.69 22.96 -0.50
N GLU A 306 16.88 23.52 -0.33
CA GLU A 306 17.08 24.98 -0.30
C GLU A 306 17.27 25.50 -1.73
N ASN A 307 18.08 24.80 -2.52
CA ASN A 307 18.33 25.13 -3.92
C ASN A 307 17.35 24.45 -4.89
N GLN A 308 16.42 23.64 -4.39
CA GLN A 308 15.42 22.88 -5.15
C GLN A 308 16.05 22.02 -6.27
N THR A 309 17.07 21.25 -5.89
CA THR A 309 17.75 20.33 -6.82
C THR A 309 17.69 18.88 -6.35
N ALA A 310 17.55 17.97 -7.29
CA ALA A 310 17.51 16.53 -7.08
C ALA A 310 18.71 15.87 -7.75
N THR A 311 19.47 15.09 -6.99
CA THR A 311 20.54 14.25 -7.54
C THR A 311 19.97 12.88 -7.86
N LEU A 312 20.08 12.49 -9.12
CA LEU A 312 19.63 11.23 -9.67
C LEU A 312 20.84 10.36 -9.99
N GLU A 313 20.71 9.04 -9.83
CA GLU A 313 21.72 8.05 -10.18
C GLU A 313 21.14 7.08 -11.21
N ARG A 314 21.67 7.13 -12.43
CA ARG A 314 21.38 6.19 -13.52
C ARG A 314 22.32 5.01 -13.44
N THR A 315 21.80 3.82 -13.69
CA THR A 315 22.57 2.57 -13.73
C THR A 315 22.33 1.83 -15.04
N TRP A 316 23.37 1.23 -15.61
CA TRP A 316 23.27 0.37 -16.80
C TRP A 316 24.35 -0.70 -16.76
N THR A 317 24.24 -1.68 -17.63
CA THR A 317 25.16 -2.81 -17.69
C THR A 317 25.82 -2.85 -19.07
N GLU A 318 27.13 -3.04 -19.09
CA GLU A 318 27.94 -3.17 -20.31
C GLU A 318 28.61 -4.55 -20.36
N LYS A 319 28.85 -5.05 -21.57
CA LYS A 319 29.62 -6.28 -21.77
C LYS A 319 31.10 -5.99 -21.54
N GLY A 320 31.69 -6.69 -20.59
CA GLY A 320 33.11 -6.76 -20.30
C GLY A 320 33.80 -7.85 -21.12
N GLU A 321 34.79 -8.50 -20.52
CA GLU A 321 35.53 -9.57 -21.19
C GLU A 321 34.66 -10.82 -21.39
N TRP A 322 34.95 -11.58 -22.45
CA TRP A 322 34.31 -12.87 -22.67
C TRP A 322 34.98 -13.92 -21.80
N ASP A 323 34.21 -14.54 -20.91
CA ASP A 323 34.64 -15.71 -20.15
C ASP A 323 34.47 -16.96 -21.03
N LYS A 324 35.59 -17.57 -21.40
CA LYS A 324 35.59 -18.76 -22.25
C LYS A 324 35.10 -20.01 -21.52
N ASP A 325 35.24 -20.05 -20.19
CA ASP A 325 34.86 -21.21 -19.37
C ASP A 325 33.37 -21.16 -19.04
N LEU A 326 32.80 -19.95 -18.87
CA LEU A 326 31.37 -19.75 -18.61
C LEU A 326 30.53 -19.51 -19.88
N GLU A 327 31.17 -19.36 -21.05
CA GLU A 327 30.53 -19.04 -22.33
C GLU A 327 29.61 -17.80 -22.26
N GLU A 328 30.00 -16.79 -21.48
CA GLU A 328 29.26 -15.54 -21.33
C GLU A 328 30.18 -14.33 -21.23
N PHE A 329 29.64 -13.14 -21.50
CA PHE A 329 30.35 -11.89 -21.23
C PHE A 329 30.23 -11.54 -19.76
N GLU A 330 31.32 -11.10 -19.13
CA GLU A 330 31.25 -10.43 -17.84
C GLU A 330 30.32 -9.22 -17.98
N MET A 331 29.38 -9.05 -17.05
CA MET A 331 28.42 -7.96 -17.09
C MET A 331 28.82 -6.87 -16.07
N ILE A 332 29.42 -5.79 -16.53
CA ILE A 332 29.92 -4.70 -15.68
C ILE A 332 28.81 -3.68 -15.44
N THR A 333 28.47 -3.43 -14.17
CA THR A 333 27.49 -2.40 -13.80
C THR A 333 28.14 -1.02 -13.72
N LYS A 334 27.67 -0.08 -14.53
CA LYS A 334 28.08 1.33 -14.53
C LYS A 334 27.03 2.19 -13.84
N LYS A 335 27.46 3.33 -13.31
CA LYS A 335 26.61 4.31 -12.62
C LYS A 335 27.02 5.73 -12.98
N GLU A 336 26.05 6.61 -13.17
CA GLU A 336 26.24 8.03 -13.43
C GLU A 336 25.31 8.84 -12.52
N ARG A 337 25.83 9.90 -11.89
CA ARG A 337 25.02 10.85 -11.13
C ARG A 337 24.88 12.15 -11.89
N PHE A 338 23.67 12.71 -11.89
CA PHE A 338 23.38 14.00 -12.48
C PHE A 338 22.33 14.76 -11.66
N VAL A 339 22.33 16.08 -11.79
CA VAL A 339 21.47 16.98 -11.01
C VAL A 339 20.35 17.54 -11.90
N LYS A 340 19.14 17.63 -11.35
CA LYS A 340 17.99 18.28 -11.97
C LYS A 340 17.38 19.31 -11.02
N ASN A 341 17.10 20.49 -11.54
CA ASN A 341 16.27 21.47 -10.84
C ASN A 341 14.81 21.04 -10.89
N PHE A 342 14.06 21.31 -9.82
CA PHE A 342 12.62 21.06 -9.77
C PHE A 342 11.85 22.25 -9.23
N ASP A 343 10.63 22.43 -9.73
CA ASP A 343 9.61 23.28 -9.10
C ASP A 343 8.71 22.45 -8.18
N PHE A 344 8.56 21.16 -8.49
CA PHE A 344 7.83 20.16 -7.73
C PHE A 344 8.55 18.80 -7.83
N LEU A 345 8.79 18.16 -6.69
CA LEU A 345 9.40 16.85 -6.56
C LEU A 345 8.52 16.00 -5.65
N HIS A 346 7.87 14.98 -6.22
CA HIS A 346 7.18 13.98 -5.43
C HIS A 346 8.09 12.77 -5.18
N ILE A 347 8.35 12.50 -3.91
CA ILE A 347 9.27 11.48 -3.43
C ILE A 347 8.52 10.25 -2.94
N VAL A 348 9.05 9.09 -3.28
CA VAL A 348 8.73 7.83 -2.63
C VAL A 348 9.94 7.42 -1.81
N PRO A 349 9.86 7.40 -0.47
CA PRO A 349 11.00 7.01 0.34
C PRO A 349 11.28 5.52 0.19
N PRO A 350 12.53 5.09 0.36
CA PRO A 350 12.85 3.71 0.71
C PRO A 350 11.98 3.22 1.88
N GLN A 351 11.56 1.96 1.81
CA GLN A 351 10.70 1.33 2.80
C GLN A 351 11.30 0.02 3.28
N LYS A 352 11.06 -0.29 4.54
CA LYS A 352 11.48 -1.52 5.22
C LYS A 352 10.43 -1.92 6.26
N ALA A 353 10.44 -3.17 6.74
CA ALA A 353 9.71 -3.44 7.98
C ALA A 353 10.42 -2.74 9.16
N PRO A 354 9.71 -2.51 10.29
CA PRO A 354 10.30 -1.83 11.45
C PRO A 354 11.58 -2.48 11.96
N ASP A 355 12.44 -1.67 12.57
CA ASP A 355 13.74 -2.12 13.11
C ASP A 355 13.61 -3.25 14.13
N ALA A 356 12.51 -3.28 14.91
CA ALA A 356 12.20 -4.38 15.82
C ALA A 356 12.18 -5.74 15.11
N VAL A 357 11.77 -5.78 13.84
CA VAL A 357 11.88 -6.97 12.98
C VAL A 357 13.30 -7.11 12.45
N GLY A 358 13.81 -6.09 11.73
CA GLY A 358 15.05 -6.19 10.98
C GLY A 358 16.31 -6.44 11.81
N LYS A 359 16.30 -6.04 13.08
CA LYS A 359 17.40 -6.24 14.04
C LYS A 359 17.18 -7.44 14.97
N SER A 360 16.15 -8.24 14.71
CA SER A 360 15.81 -9.44 15.50
C SER A 360 16.08 -10.73 14.70
N PRO A 361 16.14 -11.91 15.37
CA PRO A 361 16.17 -13.21 14.70
C PRO A 361 14.97 -13.51 13.80
N LEU A 362 13.91 -12.69 13.85
CA LEU A 362 12.70 -12.83 13.04
C LEU A 362 12.81 -12.16 11.66
N GLY A 363 13.74 -11.22 11.49
CA GLY A 363 13.95 -10.50 10.25
C GLY A 363 14.96 -11.15 9.31
N SER A 364 14.86 -10.82 8.02
CA SER A 364 15.93 -11.02 7.03
C SER A 364 16.94 -9.87 7.07
N PRO A 365 18.13 -10.01 6.45
CA PRO A 365 19.08 -8.90 6.29
C PRO A 365 18.50 -7.68 5.56
N ALA A 366 17.50 -7.89 4.69
CA ALA A 366 16.76 -6.82 4.03
C ALA A 366 15.62 -6.22 4.90
N SER A 367 15.58 -6.55 6.19
CA SER A 367 14.62 -6.04 7.17
C SER A 367 13.15 -6.39 6.89
N TRP A 368 12.89 -7.55 6.29
CA TRP A 368 11.54 -8.11 6.07
C TRP A 368 11.34 -9.38 6.88
N VAL A 369 10.09 -9.72 7.25
CA VAL A 369 9.76 -11.00 7.90
C VAL A 369 9.74 -12.11 6.85
N PRO A 370 10.67 -13.08 6.87
CA PRO A 370 10.68 -14.19 5.91
C PRO A 370 9.46 -15.10 6.11
N ALA A 371 8.66 -15.28 5.07
CA ALA A 371 7.48 -16.15 5.13
C ALA A 371 7.30 -16.91 3.82
N HIS A 372 6.73 -18.11 3.91
CA HIS A 372 6.30 -18.86 2.74
C HIS A 372 5.21 -18.08 2.01
N LYS A 373 5.42 -17.80 0.71
CA LYS A 373 4.54 -16.93 -0.08
C LYS A 373 3.08 -17.42 -0.16
N GLU A 374 2.85 -18.72 -0.01
CA GLU A 374 1.52 -19.33 -0.11
C GLU A 374 0.87 -19.52 1.26
N THR A 375 1.62 -19.94 2.28
CA THR A 375 1.02 -20.27 3.57
C THR A 375 1.08 -19.12 4.58
N LEU A 376 1.94 -18.12 4.33
CA LEU A 376 2.25 -16.98 5.19
C LEU A 376 2.91 -17.35 6.53
N GLN A 377 3.24 -18.63 6.71
CA GLN A 377 4.01 -19.14 7.84
C GLN A 377 5.48 -18.70 7.72
N HIS A 378 6.10 -18.34 8.84
CA HIS A 378 7.51 -18.01 8.90
C HIS A 378 8.36 -19.22 8.49
N ILE A 379 9.41 -18.99 7.70
CA ILE A 379 10.21 -20.08 7.09
C ILE A 379 10.98 -20.93 8.12
N LYS A 380 11.22 -20.39 9.31
CA LYS A 380 12.01 -21.01 10.39
C LYS A 380 11.20 -21.35 11.64
N TYR A 381 10.12 -20.60 11.91
CA TYR A 381 9.43 -20.64 13.20
C TYR A 381 7.97 -21.06 12.93
N PRO A 382 7.60 -22.33 13.14
CA PRO A 382 6.33 -22.87 12.65
C PRO A 382 5.09 -22.29 13.35
N ASN A 383 5.25 -21.70 14.53
CA ASN A 383 4.19 -21.01 15.27
C ASN A 383 4.12 -19.49 14.97
N VAL A 384 4.92 -19.00 14.00
CA VAL A 384 4.95 -17.58 13.62
C VAL A 384 4.42 -17.40 12.20
N PHE A 385 3.61 -16.37 11.98
CA PHE A 385 3.04 -16.00 10.69
C PHE A 385 3.26 -14.51 10.41
N ALA A 386 3.35 -14.13 9.14
CA ALA A 386 3.54 -12.75 8.73
C ALA A 386 2.55 -12.34 7.63
N ILE A 387 2.01 -11.12 7.71
CA ILE A 387 0.98 -10.64 6.78
C ILE A 387 1.17 -9.17 6.40
N GLY A 388 0.70 -8.80 5.21
CA GLY A 388 0.72 -7.44 4.72
C GLY A 388 2.14 -6.97 4.38
N ASP A 389 2.38 -5.67 4.57
CA ASP A 389 3.55 -5.02 3.98
C ASP A 389 4.87 -5.45 4.63
N CYS A 390 4.90 -5.96 5.87
CA CYS A 390 6.13 -6.43 6.52
C CYS A 390 6.61 -7.80 6.02
N ALA A 391 5.71 -8.61 5.44
CA ALA A 391 6.04 -9.96 4.99
C ALA A 391 6.91 -9.91 3.72
N ALA A 392 7.92 -10.78 3.67
CA ALA A 392 8.84 -10.96 2.54
C ALA A 392 8.19 -11.77 1.41
N VAL A 393 6.99 -11.37 0.98
CA VAL A 393 6.27 -11.99 -0.13
C VAL A 393 6.60 -11.21 -1.42
N PRO A 394 6.84 -11.87 -2.58
CA PRO A 394 7.38 -11.23 -3.77
C PRO A 394 6.57 -10.06 -4.34
N LEU A 395 5.24 -10.10 -4.23
CA LEU A 395 4.35 -9.02 -4.65
C LEU A 395 3.24 -8.85 -3.61
N GLY A 396 2.47 -7.76 -3.76
CA GLY A 396 1.21 -7.62 -3.02
C GLY A 396 1.32 -6.88 -1.68
N LYS A 397 2.18 -5.87 -1.58
CA LYS A 397 2.14 -4.89 -0.48
C LYS A 397 0.97 -3.91 -0.69
N THR A 398 -0.26 -4.43 -0.65
CA THR A 398 -1.50 -3.69 -0.89
C THR A 398 -2.60 -4.16 0.07
N GLY A 399 -3.56 -3.29 0.38
CA GLY A 399 -4.75 -3.68 1.14
C GLY A 399 -5.58 -4.77 0.44
N GLY A 400 -5.55 -4.82 -0.90
CA GLY A 400 -6.21 -5.85 -1.70
C GLY A 400 -5.59 -7.24 -1.50
N SER A 401 -4.27 -7.31 -1.36
CA SER A 401 -3.56 -8.54 -0.99
C SER A 401 -3.82 -8.92 0.46
N ALA A 402 -3.76 -7.95 1.38
CA ALA A 402 -4.06 -8.19 2.79
C ALA A 402 -5.46 -8.82 2.97
N ARG A 403 -6.47 -8.37 2.20
CA ARG A 403 -7.82 -8.97 2.15
C ARG A 403 -7.80 -10.47 1.83
N LYS A 404 -6.93 -10.93 0.93
CA LYS A 404 -6.84 -12.36 0.61
C LYS A 404 -5.93 -13.13 1.56
N GLN A 405 -4.86 -12.49 2.01
CA GLN A 405 -3.88 -13.07 2.92
C GLN A 405 -4.49 -13.45 4.28
N TYR A 406 -5.36 -12.62 4.87
CA TYR A 406 -5.81 -12.87 6.23
C TYR A 406 -6.68 -14.13 6.38
N HIS A 407 -7.45 -14.52 5.35
CA HIS A 407 -8.17 -15.79 5.37
C HIS A 407 -7.20 -16.97 5.36
N VAL A 408 -6.23 -16.94 4.44
CA VAL A 408 -5.21 -18.00 4.32
C VAL A 408 -4.40 -18.13 5.60
N LEU A 409 -3.95 -17.00 6.17
CA LEU A 409 -3.19 -16.99 7.41
C LEU A 409 -4.01 -17.60 8.55
N VAL A 410 -5.27 -17.20 8.73
CA VAL A 410 -6.09 -17.67 9.84
C VAL A 410 -6.40 -19.16 9.73
N ASP A 411 -6.78 -19.63 8.55
CA ASP A 411 -7.08 -21.06 8.36
C ASP A 411 -5.82 -21.92 8.57
N ASN A 412 -4.64 -21.44 8.15
CA ASN A 412 -3.36 -22.12 8.38
C ASN A 412 -2.90 -22.05 9.84
N LEU A 413 -3.05 -20.90 10.50
CA LEU A 413 -2.73 -20.75 11.92
C LEU A 413 -3.58 -21.71 12.76
N ILE A 414 -4.90 -21.76 12.54
CA ILE A 414 -5.79 -22.71 13.23
C ILE A 414 -5.35 -24.15 12.96
N ALA A 415 -4.97 -24.50 11.74
CA ALA A 415 -4.46 -25.83 11.44
C ALA A 415 -3.18 -26.18 12.23
N VAL A 416 -2.27 -25.23 12.41
CA VAL A 416 -1.10 -25.40 13.28
C VAL A 416 -1.52 -25.55 14.75
N MET A 417 -2.49 -24.76 15.21
CA MET A 417 -3.02 -24.89 16.58
C MET A 417 -3.67 -26.25 16.85
N GLU A 418 -4.32 -26.81 15.84
CA GLU A 418 -4.91 -28.15 15.85
C GLU A 418 -3.89 -29.27 15.60
N LYS A 419 -2.61 -28.93 15.42
CA LYS A 419 -1.52 -29.87 15.11
C LYS A 419 -1.81 -30.72 13.87
N LYS A 420 -2.44 -30.14 12.85
CA LYS A 420 -2.65 -30.81 11.57
C LYS A 420 -1.34 -30.97 10.82
N ASP A 421 -1.19 -32.09 10.12
CA ASP A 421 0.02 -32.38 9.32
C ASP A 421 0.16 -31.49 8.08
N LYS A 422 -0.94 -30.85 7.64
CA LYS A 422 -0.98 -30.01 6.43
C LYS A 422 -1.70 -28.70 6.69
N LEU A 423 -1.18 -27.66 6.05
CA LEU A 423 -1.80 -26.35 6.00
C LEU A 423 -2.87 -26.34 4.88
N PRO A 424 -4.14 -26.05 5.19
CA PRO A 424 -5.26 -26.23 4.26
C PRO A 424 -5.39 -25.13 3.20
N ALA A 425 -4.75 -23.96 3.40
CA ALA A 425 -4.96 -22.79 2.56
C ALA A 425 -3.65 -22.31 1.90
N ALA A 426 -3.77 -21.84 0.66
CA ALA A 426 -2.68 -21.29 -0.12
C ALA A 426 -3.06 -19.94 -0.74
N TYR A 427 -2.25 -18.91 -0.50
CA TYR A 427 -2.38 -17.59 -1.10
C TYR A 427 -1.81 -17.62 -2.52
N ASN A 428 -2.69 -17.37 -3.48
CA ASN A 428 -2.37 -17.39 -4.91
C ASN A 428 -1.65 -16.13 -5.41
N GLY A 429 -1.40 -15.14 -4.55
CA GLY A 429 -0.73 -13.90 -4.93
C GLY A 429 -1.61 -12.75 -5.37
N TYR A 430 -2.93 -12.93 -5.28
CA TYR A 430 -3.88 -11.90 -5.70
C TYR A 430 -3.54 -10.52 -5.10
N THR A 431 -3.36 -9.55 -5.98
CA THR A 431 -3.22 -8.15 -5.62
C THR A 431 -4.03 -7.30 -6.58
N VAL A 432 -4.40 -6.11 -6.12
CA VAL A 432 -5.13 -5.14 -6.92
C VAL A 432 -4.54 -3.74 -6.75
N CYS A 433 -4.41 -3.03 -7.85
CA CYS A 433 -3.97 -1.66 -7.93
C CYS A 433 -5.00 -0.86 -8.74
N PRO A 434 -5.97 -0.20 -8.06
CA PRO A 434 -6.85 0.78 -8.70
C PRO A 434 -6.00 1.98 -9.12
N PHE A 435 -5.55 1.96 -10.38
CA PHE A 435 -4.56 2.87 -10.93
C PHE A 435 -5.28 4.11 -11.49
N ILE A 436 -5.25 5.20 -10.73
CA ILE A 436 -5.84 6.48 -11.13
C ILE A 436 -5.09 6.97 -12.38
N THR A 437 -5.83 7.24 -13.45
CA THR A 437 -5.30 7.79 -14.70
C THR A 437 -5.81 9.21 -15.01
N SER A 438 -6.84 9.65 -14.29
CA SER A 438 -7.30 11.04 -14.16
C SER A 438 -8.25 11.13 -12.96
N ILE A 439 -8.60 12.34 -12.49
CA ILE A 439 -9.71 12.50 -11.55
C ILE A 439 -11.00 12.23 -12.33
N GLY A 440 -11.56 11.04 -12.12
CA GLY A 440 -12.72 10.52 -12.84
C GLY A 440 -12.46 9.22 -13.60
N THR A 441 -11.21 8.74 -13.74
CA THR A 441 -10.93 7.45 -14.40
C THR A 441 -9.88 6.60 -13.68
N VAL A 442 -10.09 5.28 -13.71
CA VAL A 442 -9.16 4.29 -13.16
C VAL A 442 -8.92 3.17 -14.19
N MET A 443 -7.67 2.78 -14.37
CA MET A 443 -7.29 1.48 -14.90
C MET A 443 -7.22 0.48 -13.73
N PHE A 444 -8.00 -0.59 -13.77
CA PHE A 444 -8.15 -1.48 -12.62
C PHE A 444 -7.25 -2.70 -12.76
N ALA A 445 -5.99 -2.57 -12.32
CA ALA A 445 -4.99 -3.61 -12.49
C ALA A 445 -5.09 -4.67 -11.38
N GLU A 446 -5.51 -5.88 -11.74
CA GLU A 446 -5.53 -7.07 -10.89
C GLU A 446 -4.62 -8.15 -11.45
N PHE A 447 -3.88 -8.86 -10.60
CA PHE A 447 -2.92 -9.90 -11.00
C PHE A 447 -2.55 -10.77 -9.81
N ASP A 448 -1.86 -11.88 -10.09
CA ASP A 448 -1.47 -12.89 -9.11
C ASP A 448 -0.08 -13.49 -9.43
N TRP A 449 0.27 -14.65 -8.84
CA TRP A 449 1.56 -15.32 -9.09
C TRP A 449 1.80 -15.74 -10.54
N SER A 450 0.77 -15.81 -11.38
CA SER A 450 0.94 -16.11 -12.81
C SER A 450 1.67 -14.99 -13.57
N GLY A 451 1.75 -13.79 -13.00
CA GLY A 451 2.30 -12.61 -13.66
C GLY A 451 1.40 -12.06 -14.77
N LYS A 452 0.14 -12.51 -14.84
CA LYS A 452 -0.86 -12.08 -15.83
C LYS A 452 -2.02 -11.31 -15.17
N PRO A 453 -2.80 -10.55 -15.95
CA PRO A 453 -4.07 -9.99 -15.49
C PRO A 453 -5.01 -11.05 -14.89
N ALA A 454 -5.54 -10.79 -13.70
CA ALA A 454 -6.51 -11.63 -12.99
C ALA A 454 -7.77 -10.82 -12.64
N PRO A 455 -8.54 -10.34 -13.63
CA PRO A 455 -9.64 -9.40 -13.41
C PRO A 455 -10.81 -10.05 -12.67
N SER A 456 -11.37 -9.34 -11.70
CA SER A 456 -12.61 -9.72 -10.99
C SER A 456 -13.87 -9.36 -11.79
N PHE A 457 -13.74 -8.57 -12.85
CA PHE A 457 -14.83 -8.07 -13.68
C PHE A 457 -14.68 -8.57 -15.12
N PRO A 458 -15.79 -8.84 -15.85
CA PRO A 458 -15.75 -9.19 -17.28
C PRO A 458 -15.50 -7.94 -18.16
N LEU A 459 -14.53 -7.12 -17.77
CA LEU A 459 -14.13 -5.89 -18.44
C LEU A 459 -12.63 -5.95 -18.68
N ASP A 460 -12.18 -5.46 -19.85
CA ASP A 460 -10.75 -5.32 -20.12
C ASP A 460 -10.09 -4.44 -19.02
N PRO A 461 -9.18 -5.02 -18.20
CA PRO A 461 -8.60 -4.34 -17.04
C PRO A 461 -7.52 -3.33 -17.43
N THR A 462 -7.08 -3.32 -18.69
CA THR A 462 -6.09 -2.37 -19.23
C THR A 462 -6.69 -1.02 -19.63
N LYS A 463 -8.03 -0.90 -19.62
CA LYS A 463 -8.74 0.31 -20.03
C LYS A 463 -9.01 1.25 -18.87
N GLU A 464 -8.90 2.55 -19.16
CA GLU A 464 -9.31 3.63 -18.26
C GLU A 464 -10.84 3.70 -18.20
N ARG A 465 -11.43 3.60 -17.00
CA ARG A 465 -12.89 3.56 -16.84
C ARG A 465 -13.35 4.43 -15.68
N TRP A 466 -14.40 5.19 -15.91
CA TRP A 466 -15.06 6.00 -14.88
C TRP A 466 -15.78 5.14 -13.84
N ILE A 467 -16.35 3.99 -14.24
CA ILE A 467 -17.00 3.08 -13.29
C ILE A 467 -16.00 2.50 -12.28
N MET A 468 -14.74 2.31 -12.68
CA MET A 468 -13.66 1.87 -11.78
C MET A 468 -13.19 3.01 -10.86
N TRP A 469 -13.34 4.27 -11.28
CA TRP A 469 -13.17 5.43 -10.42
C TRP A 469 -14.23 5.45 -9.31
N LEU A 470 -15.51 5.29 -9.66
CA LEU A 470 -16.59 5.20 -8.67
C LEU A 470 -16.37 4.05 -7.69
N LEU A 471 -15.93 2.88 -8.17
CA LEU A 471 -15.57 1.75 -7.32
C LEU A 471 -14.48 2.11 -6.29
N LYS A 472 -13.41 2.75 -6.76
CA LYS A 472 -12.26 3.16 -5.94
C LYS A 472 -12.65 4.20 -4.89
N VAL A 473 -13.40 5.23 -5.28
CA VAL A 473 -13.79 6.33 -4.40
C VAL A 473 -14.83 5.83 -3.40
N TYR A 474 -15.95 5.28 -3.88
CA TYR A 474 -17.12 5.09 -3.02
C TYR A 474 -17.24 3.70 -2.41
N LEU A 475 -16.73 2.64 -3.06
CA LEU A 475 -16.99 1.27 -2.61
C LEU A 475 -15.85 0.63 -1.82
N MET A 476 -14.60 0.93 -2.18
CA MET A 476 -13.45 0.25 -1.57
C MET A 476 -13.25 0.58 -0.09
N LYS A 477 -13.58 1.81 0.32
CA LYS A 477 -13.54 2.23 1.73
C LYS A 477 -14.56 1.44 2.56
N PRO A 478 -15.88 1.46 2.27
CA PRO A 478 -16.86 0.61 2.96
C PRO A 478 -16.52 -0.89 2.97
N MET A 479 -15.97 -1.42 1.87
CA MET A 479 -15.53 -2.82 1.80
C MET A 479 -14.49 -3.15 2.87
N ILE A 480 -13.55 -2.24 3.14
CA ILE A 480 -12.54 -2.43 4.18
C ILE A 480 -13.19 -2.37 5.57
N PHE A 481 -13.96 -1.32 5.86
CA PHE A 481 -14.43 -1.06 7.22
C PHE A 481 -15.60 -1.94 7.66
N HIS A 482 -16.50 -2.32 6.76
CA HIS A 482 -17.67 -3.15 7.09
C HIS A 482 -17.52 -4.62 6.72
N GLY A 483 -16.51 -4.92 5.90
CA GLY A 483 -16.21 -6.26 5.41
C GLY A 483 -14.91 -6.83 5.98
N MET A 484 -13.77 -6.22 5.65
CA MET A 484 -12.46 -6.77 5.98
C MET A 484 -12.11 -6.64 7.47
N LEU A 485 -12.21 -5.45 8.06
CA LEU A 485 -11.88 -5.22 9.48
C LEU A 485 -12.73 -6.07 10.45
N PRO A 486 -14.03 -6.31 10.19
CA PRO A 486 -14.83 -7.27 10.98
C PRO A 486 -14.56 -8.75 10.66
N GLY A 487 -13.56 -9.06 9.81
CA GLY A 487 -13.16 -10.43 9.48
C GLY A 487 -14.15 -11.20 8.61
N ARG A 488 -14.89 -10.53 7.69
CA ARG A 488 -15.99 -11.14 6.92
C ARG A 488 -15.65 -11.50 5.46
N ILE A 489 -14.89 -10.66 4.73
CA ILE A 489 -14.69 -10.79 3.27
C ILE A 489 -13.24 -10.72 2.80
#